data_AF-A0A952YFQ7-F1
#
_entry.id   AF-A0A952YFQ7-F1
#
_cell.length_a   1.000
_cell.length_b   1.000
_cell.length_c   1.000
_cell.angle_alpha   90.00
_cell.angle_beta   90.00
_cell.angle_gamma   90.00
#
_symmetry.space_group_name_H-M   'P 1'
#
loop_
_entity.id
_entity.type
_entity.pdbx_description
1 polymer ?
#
loop_
_entity_poly.entity_id
_entity_poly.type
_entity_poly.pdbx_seq_one_letter_code
_entity_poly.pdbx_strand_id
1 'polypeptide(L)' 'MLFVLCDLGLGEPELGYVTLSEIKQVRGALGLPVERDLYFTAKHPLSWYAERSSSEGYIVT' A
#
# COMPACT_ATOMS: atom_id res chain seq x y z
N MET A 1 7.30 -7.89 -10.90
CA MET A 1 6.00 -8.08 -10.23
C MET A 1 6.26 -7.98 -8.74
N LEU A 2 5.51 -7.14 -8.04
CA LEU A 2 5.65 -6.86 -6.62
C LEU A 2 4.45 -7.46 -5.90
N PHE A 3 4.66 -8.08 -4.74
CA PHE A 3 3.59 -8.49 -3.83
C PHE A 3 3.37 -7.36 -2.82
N VAL A 4 2.13 -6.91 -2.66
CA VAL A 4 1.80 -5.69 -1.91
C VAL A 4 0.58 -5.88 -1.02
N LEU A 5 0.47 -5.02 -0.01
CA LEU A 5 -0.76 -4.71 0.70
C LEU A 5 -1.23 -3.33 0.22
N CYS A 6 -2.45 -3.25 -0.28
CA CYS A 6 -3.05 -2.03 -0.83
C CYS A 6 -4.29 -1.64 -0.04
N ASP A 7 -4.45 -0.35 0.21
CA ASP A 7 -5.66 0.22 0.79
C ASP A 7 -6.25 1.20 -0.22
N LEU A 8 -7.49 0.93 -0.64
CA LEU A 8 -8.22 1.72 -1.61
C LEU A 8 -9.21 2.69 -0.94
N GLY A 9 -9.22 2.78 0.40
CA GLY A 9 -10.17 3.58 1.16
C GLY A 9 -11.58 2.98 1.20
N LEU A 10 -11.71 1.68 0.93
CA LEU A 10 -12.98 0.94 0.94
C LEU A 10 -13.28 0.26 2.28
N GLY A 11 -12.39 0.39 3.27
CA GLY A 11 -12.50 -0.30 4.56
C GLY A 11 -11.97 -1.73 4.54
N GLU A 12 -11.39 -2.18 3.42
CA GLU A 12 -10.81 -3.51 3.26
C GLU A 12 -9.43 -3.42 2.56
N PRO A 13 -8.33 -3.43 3.33
CA PRO A 13 -6.99 -3.52 2.75
C PRO A 13 -6.73 -4.92 2.15
N GLU A 14 -6.20 -4.96 0.93
CA GLU A 14 -6.08 -6.18 0.12
C GLU A 14 -4.61 -6.58 -0.16
N LEU A 15 -4.34 -7.89 -0.16
CA LEU A 15 -3.07 -8.45 -0.63
C LEU A 15 -3.17 -8.81 -2.11
N GLY A 16 -2.16 -8.42 -2.88
CA GLY A 16 -2.16 -8.66 -4.32
C GLY A 16 -0.82 -8.46 -5.00
N TYR A 17 -0.86 -8.49 -6.33
CA TYR A 17 0.29 -8.25 -7.17
C TYR A 17 0.12 -7.01 -8.02
N VAL A 18 1.22 -6.27 -8.19
CA VAL A 18 1.26 -5.05 -8.99
C VAL A 18 2.62 -4.93 -9.66
N THR A 19 2.67 -4.31 -10.83
CA THR A 19 3.93 -3.95 -11.48
C THR A 19 4.37 -2.55 -11.06
N LEU A 20 5.68 -2.36 -10.90
CA LEU A 20 6.22 -1.04 -10.59
C LEU A 20 5.87 0.00 -11.69
N SER A 21 5.74 -0.46 -12.94
CA SER A 21 5.29 0.37 -14.06
C SER A 21 3.86 0.89 -13.90
N GLU A 22 2.94 0.10 -13.33
CA GLU A 22 1.58 0.55 -13.04
C GLU A 22 1.59 1.64 -11.96
N ILE A 23 2.30 1.42 -10.85
CA ILE A 23 2.42 2.41 -9.77
C ILE A 23 2.97 3.75 -10.29
N LYS A 24 4.00 3.70 -11.15
CA LYS A 24 4.61 4.89 -11.76
C LYS A 24 3.67 5.65 -12.71
N GLN A 25 2.63 5.00 -13.23
CA GLN A 25 1.63 5.63 -14.11
C GLN A 25 0.49 6.28 -13.34
N VAL A 26 0.24 5.89 -12.09
CA VAL A 26 -0.80 6.49 -11.24
C VAL A 26 -0.54 7.98 -11.03
N ARG A 27 -1.61 8.76 -11.11
CA ARG A 27 -1.61 10.21 -10.86
C ARG A 27 -2.68 10.54 -9.83
N GLY A 28 -2.29 11.27 -8.79
CA GLY A 28 -3.22 11.78 -7.78
C GLY A 28 -4.08 12.92 -8.32
N ALA A 29 -4.98 13.45 -7.48
CA ALA A 29 -5.92 14.53 -7.85
C ALA A 29 -5.22 15.80 -8.38
N LEU A 30 -3.99 16.07 -7.94
CA LEU A 30 -3.18 17.21 -8.39
C LEU A 30 -2.29 16.88 -9.61
N GLY A 31 -2.46 15.72 -10.24
CA GLY A 31 -1.61 15.28 -11.36
C GLY A 31 -0.19 14.88 -10.96
N LEU A 32 0.09 14.75 -9.66
CA LEU A 32 1.40 14.34 -9.16
C LEU A 32 1.55 12.80 -9.18
N PRO A 33 2.77 12.28 -9.43
CA PRO A 33 3.04 10.85 -9.35
C PRO A 33 3.02 10.36 -7.89
N VAL A 34 2.95 9.04 -7.72
CA VAL A 34 3.12 8.40 -6.41
C VAL A 34 4.53 8.65 -5.89
N GLU A 35 4.62 9.08 -4.62
CA GLU A 35 5.89 9.30 -3.93
C GLU A 35 6.28 8.09 -3.07
N ARG A 36 7.58 7.84 -2.97
CA ARG A 36 8.12 6.85 -2.04
C ARG A 36 8.46 7.53 -0.72
N ASP A 37 7.95 6.99 0.38
CA ASP A 37 8.41 7.37 1.71
C ASP A 37 9.86 6.88 1.93
N LEU A 38 10.76 7.83 2.16
CA LEU A 38 12.19 7.57 2.40
C LEU A 38 12.50 7.19 3.85
N TYR A 39 11.61 7.53 4.77
CA TYR A 39 11.81 7.40 6.21
C TYR A 39 11.04 6.22 6.80
N PHE A 40 10.14 5.62 6.03
CA PHE A 40 9.47 4.38 6.40
C PHE A 40 10.48 3.22 6.52
N THR A 41 10.55 2.62 7.70
CA THR A 41 11.28 1.38 7.98
C THR A 41 10.34 0.39 8.63
N ALA A 42 10.08 -0.72 7.93
CA ALA A 42 9.19 -1.77 8.44
C ALA A 42 9.75 -2.40 9.72
N LYS A 43 8.94 -2.41 10.78
CA LYS A 43 9.26 -3.07 12.07
C LYS A 43 8.76 -4.52 12.14
N HIS A 44 7.82 -4.86 11.26
CA HIS A 44 7.11 -6.14 11.25
C HIS A 44 7.08 -6.72 9.82
N PRO A 45 6.84 -8.03 9.65
CA PRO A 45 6.62 -8.61 8.34
C PRO A 45 5.30 -8.12 7.72
N LEU A 46 5.19 -8.20 6.38
CA LEU A 46 3.99 -7.78 5.64
C LEU A 46 2.70 -8.45 6.14
N SER A 47 2.78 -9.72 6.57
CA SER A 47 1.65 -10.46 7.12
C SER A 47 1.06 -9.83 8.38
N TRP A 48 1.91 -9.24 9.23
CA TRP A 48 1.48 -8.56 10.45
C TRP A 48 0.71 -7.29 10.11
N TYR A 49 1.19 -6.52 9.12
CA TYR A 49 0.49 -5.35 8.61
C TYR A 49 -0.85 -5.74 8.00
N ALA A 50 -0.89 -6.80 7.19
CA ALA A 50 -2.13 -7.28 6.57
C ALA A 50 -3.18 -7.68 7.63
N GLU A 51 -2.78 -8.43 8.66
CA GLU A 51 -3.67 -8.84 9.76
C GLU A 51 -4.25 -7.62 10.49
N ARG A 52 -3.42 -6.67 10.90
CA ARG A 52 -3.91 -5.45 11.57
C ARG A 52 -4.78 -4.59 10.67
N SER A 53 -4.39 -4.44 9.41
CA SER A 53 -5.11 -3.60 8.47
C SER A 53 -6.49 -4.19 8.17
N SER A 54 -6.63 -5.52 8.19
CA SER A 54 -7.93 -6.19 8.08
C SER A 54 -8.84 -5.93 9.29
N SER A 55 -8.29 -5.84 10.51
CA SER A 55 -9.09 -5.52 11.70
C SER A 55 -9.50 -4.05 11.79
N GLU A 56 -8.68 -3.15 11.25
CA GLU A 56 -8.86 -1.69 11.36
C GLU A 56 -9.55 -1.09 10.13
N GLY A 57 -9.50 -1.77 8.99
CA GLY A 57 -10.05 -1.33 7.71
C GLY A 57 -9.17 -0.34 6.93
N TYR A 58 -7.95 -0.10 7.39
CA TYR A 58 -6.95 0.75 6.73
C TYR A 58 -5.53 0.30 7.05
N ILE A 59 -4.54 0.68 6.24
CA ILE A 59 -3.13 0.31 6.50
C ILE A 59 -2.59 1.00 7.76
N VAL A 60 -2.18 0.19 8.73
CA VAL A 60 -1.51 0.64 9.97
C VAL A 60 -0.03 0.28 9.90
N THR A 61 0.88 1.23 10.15
CA THR A 61 2.35 1.07 10.00
C THR A 61 3.14 1.17 11.30
#